data_AF-A0A2E4PGL2-F1
#
_entry.id   AF-A0A2E4PGL2-F1
#
_cell.length_a   1.000
_cell.length_b   1.000
_cell.length_c   1.000
_cell.angle_alpha   90.00
_cell.angle_beta   90.00
_cell.angle_gamma   90.00
#
_symmetry.space_group_name_H-M   'P 1'
#
loop_
_entity.id
_entity.type
_entity.pdbx_description
1 polymer ?
#
loop_
_entity_poly.entity_id
_entity_poly.type
_entity_poly.pdbx_seq_one_letter_code
_entity_poly.pdbx_strand_id
1 'polypeptide(L)'
;MFENLDVLKILGYGMSGFSFLLVLLTFFLLRAEQKREQEPRPLIIKMIWRFMLMTIFMVLVNGFISLPLFNQNAKLHESVTQLSNNSNEEITKEIAQNTDEIEDLISTPKTNEDSIQNAMQEIIDKQNKALDSIKATLTIANSTEERITEIDNLKQEMAVNYKVLLNPNVDKSTKMEANQNLKVLNTDLKRIAITPSK
;
A
#
# COMPACT_ATOMS: atom_id res chain seq x y z
N MET A 1 -13.28 -34.24 15.87
CA MET A 1 -12.32 -33.36 16.61
C MET A 1 -11.72 -32.26 15.73
N PHE A 2 -11.93 -32.21 14.40
CA PHE A 2 -11.51 -31.06 13.58
C PHE A 2 -12.45 -30.82 12.37
N GLU A 3 -13.76 -30.74 12.58
CA GLU A 3 -14.73 -30.54 11.48
C GLU A 3 -14.71 -29.13 10.86
N ASN A 4 -13.91 -28.20 11.41
CA ASN A 4 -13.82 -26.81 10.97
C ASN A 4 -12.37 -26.36 10.66
N LEU A 5 -11.51 -27.26 10.16
CA LEU A 5 -10.20 -26.86 9.67
C LEU A 5 -10.34 -26.18 8.31
N ASP A 6 -10.26 -24.86 8.29
CA ASP A 6 -10.17 -24.09 7.06
C ASP A 6 -8.77 -24.25 6.45
N VAL A 7 -8.63 -25.29 5.63
CA VAL A 7 -7.37 -25.64 4.95
C VAL A 7 -6.90 -24.51 4.06
N LEU A 8 -7.82 -23.75 3.44
CA LEU A 8 -7.49 -22.61 2.58
C LEU A 8 -6.87 -21.47 3.39
N LYS A 9 -7.45 -21.16 4.56
CA LYS A 9 -6.87 -20.17 5.49
C LYS A 9 -5.49 -20.60 5.99
N ILE A 10 -5.30 -21.88 6.26
CA ILE A 10 -4.00 -22.42 6.69
C ILE A 10 -2.98 -22.37 5.55
N LEU A 11 -3.37 -22.73 4.33
CA LEU A 11 -2.53 -22.60 3.14
C LEU A 11 -2.17 -21.15 2.83
N GLY A 12 -3.02 -20.19 3.25
CA GLY A 12 -2.75 -18.75 3.16
C GLY A 12 -1.51 -18.29 3.93
N TYR A 13 -1.04 -19.07 4.92
CA TYR A 13 0.25 -18.82 5.59
C TYR A 13 1.46 -19.32 4.77
N GLY A 14 1.25 -19.85 3.57
CA GLY A 14 2.30 -20.30 2.66
C GLY A 14 3.01 -21.57 3.14
N MET A 15 4.35 -21.58 3.05
CA MET A 15 5.16 -22.77 3.35
C MET A 15 5.08 -23.22 4.82
N SER A 16 4.84 -22.31 5.76
CA SER A 16 4.67 -22.65 7.18
C SER A 16 3.32 -23.33 7.43
N GLY A 17 2.25 -22.84 6.81
CA GLY A 17 0.92 -23.47 6.84
C GLY A 17 0.90 -24.84 6.15
N PHE A 18 1.55 -24.96 5.00
CA PHE A 18 1.75 -26.24 4.33
C PHE A 18 2.52 -27.23 5.21
N SER A 19 3.60 -26.79 5.85
CA SER A 19 4.37 -27.62 6.78
C SER A 19 3.56 -28.11 7.98
N PHE A 20 2.70 -27.24 8.54
CA PHE A 20 1.77 -27.62 9.59
C PHE A 20 0.79 -28.71 9.13
N LEU A 21 0.26 -28.61 7.91
CA LEU A 21 -0.62 -29.63 7.34
C LEU A 21 0.09 -30.98 7.15
N LEU A 22 1.38 -30.98 6.76
CA LEU A 22 2.15 -32.22 6.64
C LEU A 22 2.37 -32.91 8.00
N VAL A 23 2.65 -32.14 9.05
CA VAL A 23 2.75 -32.67 10.42
C VAL A 23 1.41 -33.21 10.90
N LEU A 24 0.33 -32.47 10.65
CA LEU A 24 -1.03 -32.89 11.01
C LEU A 24 -1.46 -34.17 10.26
N LEU A 25 -1.14 -34.27 8.97
CA LEU A 25 -1.36 -35.46 8.16
C LEU A 25 -0.59 -36.66 8.71
N THR A 26 0.66 -36.46 9.09
CA THR A 26 1.49 -37.50 9.72
C THR A 26 0.87 -38.01 11.01
N PHE A 27 0.34 -37.10 11.84
CA PHE A 27 -0.39 -37.44 13.06
C PHE A 27 -1.65 -38.27 12.75
N PHE A 28 -2.42 -37.90 11.73
CA PHE A 28 -3.61 -38.67 11.33
C PHE A 28 -3.25 -40.06 10.80
N LEU A 29 -2.20 -40.18 9.99
CA LEU A 29 -1.73 -41.47 9.48
C LEU A 29 -1.30 -42.40 10.61
N LEU A 30 -0.57 -41.87 11.59
CA LEU A 30 -0.14 -42.63 12.76
C LEU A 30 -1.33 -43.05 13.63
N ARG A 31 -2.28 -42.14 13.87
CA ARG A 31 -3.50 -42.44 14.62
C ARG A 31 -4.41 -43.44 13.90
N ALA A 32 -4.48 -43.38 12.56
CA ALA A 32 -5.28 -44.30 11.75
C ALA A 32 -4.70 -45.71 11.76
N GLU A 33 -3.38 -45.86 11.67
CA GLU A 33 -2.72 -47.17 11.73
C GLU A 33 -2.77 -47.77 13.15
N GLN A 34 -2.73 -46.94 14.20
CA GLN A 34 -2.86 -47.39 15.60
C GLN A 34 -4.27 -47.86 15.99
N LYS A 35 -5.31 -47.37 15.30
CA LYS A 35 -6.71 -47.72 15.59
C LYS A 35 -7.22 -48.94 14.82
N ARG A 36 -6.35 -49.64 14.08
CA ARG A 36 -6.73 -50.84 13.35
C ARG A 36 -6.98 -52.02 14.31
N GLU A 37 -7.97 -52.83 13.96
CA GLU A 37 -8.35 -54.05 14.70
C GLU A 37 -7.32 -55.20 14.53
N GLN A 38 -6.51 -55.15 13.46
CA GLN A 38 -5.40 -56.07 13.20
C GLN A 38 -4.07 -55.47 13.69
N GLU A 39 -3.07 -56.33 13.92
CA GLU A 39 -1.72 -55.88 14.31
C GLU A 39 -1.20 -54.79 13.36
N PRO A 40 -0.61 -53.71 13.90
CA PRO A 40 -0.13 -52.60 13.09
C PRO A 40 0.89 -53.06 12.04
N ARG A 41 0.78 -52.58 10.79
CA ARG A 41 1.71 -53.02 9.74
C ARG A 41 3.07 -52.37 9.96
N PRO A 42 4.12 -53.14 10.30
CA PRO A 42 5.41 -52.57 10.67
C PRO A 42 6.06 -51.80 9.52
N LEU A 43 5.77 -52.21 8.28
CA LEU A 43 6.29 -51.56 7.08
C LEU A 43 5.67 -50.17 6.84
N ILE A 44 4.38 -50.00 7.14
CA ILE A 44 3.68 -48.71 7.04
C ILE A 44 4.14 -47.76 8.15
N ILE A 45 4.29 -48.26 9.37
CA ILE A 45 4.85 -47.48 10.50
C ILE A 45 6.25 -46.95 10.15
N LYS A 46 7.11 -47.80 9.56
CA LYS A 46 8.46 -47.41 9.13
C LYS A 46 8.45 -46.33 8.05
N MET A 47 7.48 -46.36 7.12
CA MET A 47 7.29 -45.32 6.11
C MET A 47 6.79 -44.01 6.72
N ILE A 48 5.81 -44.07 7.63
CA ILE A 48 5.30 -42.89 8.35
C ILE A 48 6.44 -42.22 9.13
N TRP A 49 7.30 -42.99 9.78
CA TRP A 49 8.43 -42.45 10.53
C TRP A 49 9.48 -41.78 9.63
N ARG A 50 9.80 -42.38 8.47
CA ARG A 50 10.68 -41.76 7.45
C ARG A 50 10.09 -40.46 6.90
N PHE A 51 8.77 -40.45 6.65
CA PHE A 51 8.07 -39.27 6.17
C PHE A 51 8.04 -38.15 7.23
N MET A 52 7.81 -38.50 8.50
CA MET A 52 7.87 -37.55 9.62
C MET A 52 9.25 -36.88 9.73
N LEU A 53 10.32 -37.69 9.66
CA LEU A 53 11.69 -37.19 9.72
C LEU A 53 12.02 -36.26 8.54
N MET A 54 11.61 -36.64 7.32
CA MET A 54 11.78 -35.83 6.12
C MET A 54 11.03 -34.50 6.22
N THR A 55 9.80 -34.53 6.75
CA THR A 55 8.99 -33.32 6.98
C THR A 55 9.67 -32.39 7.97
N ILE A 56 10.14 -32.89 9.12
CA ILE A 56 10.86 -32.09 10.12
C ILE A 56 12.13 -31.47 9.51
N PHE A 57 12.91 -32.26 8.75
CA PHE A 57 14.10 -31.75 8.08
C PHE A 57 13.76 -30.63 7.08
N MET A 58 12.71 -30.81 6.27
CA MET A 58 12.28 -29.79 5.31
C MET A 58 11.83 -28.50 6.02
N VAL A 59 11.15 -28.61 7.16
CA VAL A 59 10.75 -27.45 7.99
C VAL A 59 11.96 -26.71 8.53
N LEU A 60 12.98 -27.43 9.02
CA LEU A 60 14.20 -26.81 9.53
C LEU A 60 14.98 -26.08 8.41
N VAL A 61 15.10 -26.70 7.24
CA VAL A 61 15.75 -26.09 6.07
C VAL A 61 14.99 -24.85 5.61
N ASN A 62 13.67 -24.94 5.47
CA ASN A 62 12.83 -23.80 5.08
C ASN A 62 12.88 -22.69 6.13
N GLY A 63 12.84 -23.03 7.42
CA GLY A 63 12.97 -22.09 8.53
C GLY A 63 14.31 -21.35 8.48
N PHE A 64 15.41 -22.08 8.30
CA PHE A 64 16.74 -21.51 8.19
C PHE A 64 16.90 -20.57 6.98
N ILE A 65 16.33 -20.92 5.83
CA ILE A 65 16.35 -20.07 4.62
C ILE A 65 15.41 -18.86 4.77
N SER A 66 14.28 -19.01 5.48
CA SER A 66 13.29 -17.94 5.65
C SER A 66 13.75 -16.79 6.55
N LEU A 67 14.60 -17.06 7.55
CA LEU A 67 15.11 -16.05 8.47
C LEU A 67 15.89 -14.91 7.77
N PRO A 68 16.91 -15.17 6.93
CA PRO A 68 17.60 -14.11 6.21
C PRO A 68 16.70 -13.41 5.20
N LEU A 69 15.78 -14.14 4.54
CA LEU A 69 14.80 -13.55 3.62
C LEU A 69 13.82 -12.60 4.32
N PHE A 70 13.37 -12.95 5.53
CA PHE A 70 12.51 -12.08 6.33
C PHE A 70 13.21 -10.77 6.70
N ASN A 71 14.48 -10.84 7.10
CA ASN A 71 15.27 -9.64 7.40
C ASN A 71 15.52 -8.76 6.16
N GLN A 72 15.78 -9.37 5.01
CA GLN A 72 15.91 -8.65 3.75
C GLN A 72 14.59 -7.99 3.33
N ASN A 73 13.47 -8.67 3.48
CA ASN A 73 12.14 -8.13 3.20
C ASN A 73 11.81 -6.96 4.12
N ALA A 74 12.15 -7.02 5.41
CA ALA A 74 11.96 -5.92 6.35
C ALA A 74 12.78 -4.68 5.94
N LYS A 75 14.06 -4.86 5.62
CA LYS A 75 14.94 -3.77 5.12
C LYS A 75 14.46 -3.19 3.81
N LEU A 76 14.00 -4.03 2.89
CA LEU A 76 13.44 -3.61 1.62
C LEU A 76 12.17 -2.79 1.85
N HIS A 77 11.26 -3.25 2.70
CA HIS A 77 10.04 -2.51 3.04
C HIS A 77 10.35 -1.15 3.65
N GLU A 78 11.34 -1.06 4.55
CA GLU A 78 11.80 0.20 5.11
C GLU A 78 12.38 1.12 4.02
N SER A 79 13.22 0.60 3.13
CA SER A 79 13.81 1.38 2.03
C SER A 79 12.76 1.88 1.04
N VAL A 80 11.77 1.05 0.71
CA VAL A 80 10.65 1.45 -0.16
C VAL A 80 9.79 2.52 0.53
N THR A 81 9.55 2.39 1.83
CA THR A 81 8.81 3.39 2.62
C THR A 81 9.56 4.72 2.67
N GLN A 82 10.88 4.71 2.91
CA GLN A 82 11.72 5.91 2.91
C GLN A 82 11.76 6.58 1.53
N LEU A 83 11.94 5.79 0.47
CA LEU A 83 11.93 6.30 -0.90
C LEU A 83 10.57 6.92 -1.27
N SER A 84 9.48 6.26 -0.88
CA SER A 84 8.12 6.80 -1.04
C SER A 84 7.94 8.11 -0.28
N ASN A 85 8.38 8.19 0.97
CA ASN A 85 8.31 9.42 1.77
C ASN A 85 9.11 10.56 1.12
N ASN A 86 10.35 10.31 0.69
CA ASN A 86 11.20 11.32 0.05
C ASN A 86 10.59 11.82 -1.27
N SER A 87 10.12 10.90 -2.10
CA SER A 87 9.44 11.25 -3.36
C SER A 87 8.17 12.05 -3.09
N ASN A 88 7.35 11.63 -2.12
CA ASN A 88 6.13 12.35 -1.76
C ASN A 88 6.43 13.72 -1.14
N GLU A 89 7.54 13.88 -0.42
CA GLU A 89 7.98 15.19 0.08
C GLU A 89 8.32 16.14 -1.06
N GLU A 90 9.02 15.68 -2.09
CA GLU A 90 9.33 16.48 -3.28
C GLU A 90 8.06 16.85 -4.05
N ILE A 91 7.18 15.87 -4.30
CA ILE A 91 5.92 16.08 -5.03
C ILE A 91 5.01 17.06 -4.26
N THR A 92 4.91 16.95 -2.94
CA THR A 92 4.06 17.86 -2.15
C THR A 92 4.62 19.28 -2.10
N LYS A 93 5.95 19.46 -2.17
CA LYS A 93 6.58 20.79 -2.35
C LYS A 93 6.22 21.39 -3.71
N GLU A 94 6.29 20.60 -4.79
CA GLU A 94 5.90 21.05 -6.13
C GLU A 94 4.43 21.45 -6.18
N ILE A 95 3.52 20.67 -5.60
CA ILE A 95 2.09 21.02 -5.53
C ILE A 95 1.86 22.32 -4.75
N ALA A 96 2.61 22.55 -3.67
CA ALA A 96 2.55 23.78 -2.90
C ALA A 96 3.01 24.99 -3.75
N GLN A 97 4.15 24.86 -4.43
CA GLN A 97 4.66 25.90 -5.35
C GLN A 97 3.67 26.22 -6.47
N ASN A 98 3.07 25.19 -7.08
CA ASN A 98 2.02 25.34 -8.09
C ASN A 98 0.82 26.17 -7.58
N THR A 99 0.50 26.07 -6.29
CA THR A 99 -0.59 26.84 -5.68
C THR A 99 -0.20 28.30 -5.44
N ASP A 100 1.08 28.56 -5.16
CA ASP A 100 1.63 29.92 -5.11
C ASP A 100 1.67 30.55 -6.52
N GLU A 101 2.05 29.78 -7.55
CA GLU A 101 2.00 30.23 -8.95
C GLU A 101 0.57 30.59 -9.40
N ILE A 102 -0.43 29.81 -9.00
CA ILE A 102 -1.85 30.15 -9.23
C ILE A 102 -2.20 31.47 -8.53
N GLU A 103 -1.72 31.71 -7.31
CA GLU A 103 -1.95 32.97 -6.60
C GLU A 103 -1.38 34.17 -7.36
N ASP A 104 -0.17 34.03 -7.89
CA ASP A 104 0.48 35.05 -8.71
C ASP A 104 -0.31 35.33 -9.99
N LEU A 105 -0.81 34.28 -10.66
CA LEU A 105 -1.66 34.40 -11.85
C LEU A 105 -2.98 35.12 -11.56
N ILE A 106 -3.62 34.86 -10.40
CA ILE A 106 -4.83 35.57 -9.95
C ILE A 106 -4.50 37.03 -9.61
N SER A 107 -3.34 37.27 -9.01
CA SER A 107 -2.96 38.57 -8.47
C SER A 107 -2.50 39.56 -9.54
N THR A 108 -1.91 39.06 -10.63
CA THR A 108 -1.30 39.87 -11.68
C THR A 108 -2.34 40.70 -12.45
N PRO A 109 -2.20 42.05 -12.51
CA PRO A 109 -3.10 42.89 -13.28
C PRO A 109 -2.71 42.87 -14.77
N LYS A 110 -3.17 41.89 -15.57
CA LYS A 110 -2.89 41.85 -17.02
C LYS A 110 -4.03 41.33 -17.91
N THR A 111 -3.86 41.67 -19.19
CA THR A 111 -4.81 42.02 -20.26
C THR A 111 -5.32 40.87 -21.15
N ASN A 112 -5.03 39.61 -20.83
CA ASN A 112 -5.43 38.46 -21.65
C ASN A 112 -5.87 37.27 -20.78
N GLU A 113 -7.19 37.15 -20.59
CA GLU A 113 -7.85 36.19 -19.71
C GLU A 113 -7.64 34.73 -20.17
N ASP A 114 -7.65 34.49 -21.49
CA ASP A 114 -7.44 33.16 -22.09
C ASP A 114 -6.05 32.60 -21.76
N SER A 115 -5.02 33.46 -21.76
CA SER A 115 -3.65 33.05 -21.43
C SER A 115 -3.52 32.64 -19.97
N ILE A 116 -4.23 33.30 -19.06
CA ILE A 116 -4.23 32.98 -17.62
C ILE A 116 -4.96 31.65 -17.39
N GLN A 117 -6.10 31.46 -18.05
CA GLN A 117 -6.87 30.23 -17.92
C GLN A 117 -6.10 29.00 -18.43
N ASN A 118 -5.39 29.14 -19.56
CA ASN A 118 -4.55 28.06 -20.08
C ASN A 118 -3.38 27.73 -19.14
N ALA A 119 -2.73 28.74 -18.56
CA ALA A 119 -1.66 28.53 -17.58
C ALA A 119 -2.18 27.85 -16.31
N MET A 120 -3.34 28.28 -15.79
CA MET A 120 -3.98 27.62 -14.64
C MET A 120 -4.35 26.17 -14.94
N GLN A 121 -4.89 25.89 -16.14
CA GLN A 121 -5.23 24.53 -16.55
C GLN A 121 -3.99 23.64 -16.59
N GLU A 122 -2.86 24.13 -17.12
CA GLU A 122 -1.61 23.39 -17.16
C GLU A 122 -1.11 23.05 -15.74
N ILE A 123 -1.17 23.99 -14.82
CA ILE A 123 -0.80 23.78 -13.41
C ILE A 123 -1.72 22.75 -12.75
N ILE A 124 -3.02 22.84 -12.96
CA ILE A 124 -4.02 21.90 -12.44
C ILE A 124 -3.77 20.48 -12.98
N ASP A 125 -3.44 20.36 -14.26
CA ASP A 125 -3.11 19.07 -14.87
C ASP A 125 -1.83 18.46 -14.28
N LYS A 126 -0.82 19.29 -14.00
CA LYS A 126 0.40 18.87 -13.28
C LYS A 126 0.07 18.38 -11.88
N GLN A 127 -0.73 19.14 -11.11
CA GLN A 127 -1.15 18.75 -9.76
C GLN A 127 -1.95 17.44 -9.76
N ASN A 128 -2.85 17.22 -10.73
CA ASN A 128 -3.58 15.96 -10.83
C ASN A 128 -2.67 14.75 -11.09
N LYS A 129 -1.68 14.90 -11.98
CA LYS A 129 -0.67 13.85 -12.23
C LYS A 129 0.21 13.60 -11.01
N ALA A 130 0.54 14.66 -10.27
CA ALA A 130 1.29 14.59 -9.03
C ALA A 130 0.53 13.79 -7.95
N LEU A 131 -0.78 14.03 -7.80
CA LEU A 131 -1.65 13.25 -6.90
C LEU A 131 -1.71 11.76 -7.30
N ASP A 132 -1.83 11.47 -8.60
CA ASP A 132 -1.80 10.08 -9.09
C ASP A 132 -0.44 9.41 -8.81
N SER A 133 0.65 10.18 -8.89
CA SER A 133 1.99 9.70 -8.55
C SER A 133 2.12 9.39 -7.06
N ILE A 134 1.60 10.24 -6.16
CA ILE A 134 1.54 9.98 -4.72
C ILE A 134 0.74 8.72 -4.43
N LYS A 135 -0.41 8.53 -5.09
CA LYS A 135 -1.20 7.31 -4.93
C LYS A 135 -0.41 6.07 -5.33
N ALA A 136 0.31 6.14 -6.45
CA ALA A 136 1.13 5.03 -6.93
C ALA A 136 2.30 4.71 -5.97
N THR A 137 3.01 5.72 -5.47
CA THR A 137 4.12 5.51 -4.52
C THR A 137 3.64 4.90 -3.20
N LEU A 138 2.50 5.34 -2.67
CA LEU A 138 1.88 4.76 -1.47
C LEU A 138 1.46 3.30 -1.68
N THR A 139 0.92 2.99 -2.86
CA THR A 139 0.55 1.61 -3.24
C THR A 139 1.78 0.71 -3.32
N ILE A 140 2.87 1.19 -3.94
CA ILE A 140 4.15 0.46 -4.03
C ILE A 140 4.76 0.26 -2.64
N ALA A 141 4.65 1.25 -1.77
CA ALA A 141 5.08 1.17 -0.37
C ALA A 141 4.17 0.31 0.52
N ASN A 142 3.17 -0.36 -0.06
CA ASN A 142 2.22 -1.20 0.66
C ASN A 142 1.57 -0.46 1.86
N SER A 143 1.23 0.81 1.63
CA SER A 143 0.52 1.63 2.62
C SER A 143 -0.90 1.12 2.83
N THR A 144 -1.50 1.52 3.95
CA THR A 144 -2.89 1.16 4.29
C THR A 144 -3.89 1.64 3.23
N GLU A 145 -4.93 0.83 2.96
CA GLU A 145 -6.02 1.19 2.05
C GLU A 145 -6.72 2.51 2.43
N GLU A 146 -6.81 2.80 3.73
CA GLU A 146 -7.36 4.06 4.26
C GLU A 146 -6.59 5.27 3.71
N ARG A 147 -5.27 5.32 3.87
CA ARG A 147 -4.42 6.39 3.32
C ARG A 147 -4.55 6.54 1.80
N ILE A 148 -4.64 5.43 1.07
CA ILE A 148 -4.81 5.46 -0.39
C ILE A 148 -6.17 6.10 -0.74
N THR A 149 -7.21 5.75 0.00
CA THR A 149 -8.57 6.30 -0.16
C THR A 149 -8.61 7.78 0.21
N GLU A 150 -7.88 8.21 1.24
CA GLU A 150 -7.77 9.62 1.62
C GLU A 150 -7.15 10.47 0.51
N ILE A 151 -6.16 9.95 -0.24
CA ILE A 151 -5.62 10.64 -1.42
C ILE A 151 -6.69 10.80 -2.52
N ASP A 152 -7.51 9.77 -2.75
CA ASP A 152 -8.62 9.85 -3.71
C ASP A 152 -9.66 10.90 -3.29
N ASN A 153 -9.98 10.96 -2.00
CA ASN A 153 -10.90 11.97 -1.45
C ASN A 153 -10.32 13.39 -1.60
N LEU A 154 -9.04 13.59 -1.24
CA LEU A 154 -8.35 14.86 -1.45
C LEU A 154 -8.37 15.30 -2.91
N LYS A 155 -8.14 14.38 -3.85
CA LYS A 155 -8.21 14.67 -5.28
C LYS A 155 -9.60 15.18 -5.68
N GLN A 156 -10.67 14.59 -5.13
CA GLN A 156 -12.04 15.05 -5.38
C GLN A 156 -12.29 16.45 -4.79
N GLU A 157 -11.82 16.71 -3.56
CA GLU A 157 -11.96 18.02 -2.90
C GLU A 157 -11.17 19.12 -3.63
N MET A 158 -9.95 18.83 -4.07
CA MET A 158 -9.15 19.74 -4.89
C MET A 158 -9.84 20.03 -6.23
N ALA A 159 -10.45 19.03 -6.86
CA ALA A 159 -11.18 19.20 -8.12
C ALA A 159 -12.36 20.18 -8.03
N VAL A 160 -12.98 20.32 -6.86
CA VAL A 160 -14.01 21.35 -6.64
C VAL A 160 -13.41 22.75 -6.75
N ASN A 161 -12.27 22.99 -6.09
CA ASN A 161 -11.59 24.28 -6.13
C ASN A 161 -11.00 24.59 -7.51
N TYR A 162 -10.47 23.59 -8.22
CA TYR A 162 -10.00 23.74 -9.60
C TYR A 162 -11.09 24.23 -10.55
N LYS A 163 -12.33 23.74 -10.40
CA LYS A 163 -13.47 24.22 -11.19
C LYS A 163 -13.79 25.70 -10.94
N VAL A 164 -13.60 26.17 -9.69
CA VAL A 164 -13.80 27.59 -9.35
C VAL A 164 -12.71 28.46 -9.99
N LEU A 165 -11.45 28.02 -9.93
CA LEU A 165 -10.32 28.74 -10.54
C LEU A 165 -10.47 28.91 -12.06
N LEU A 166 -10.92 27.84 -12.74
CA LEU A 166 -11.10 27.81 -14.18
C LEU A 166 -12.37 28.49 -14.69
N ASN A 167 -13.28 28.90 -13.80
CA ASN A 167 -14.53 29.53 -14.20
C ASN A 167 -14.29 31.02 -14.55
N PRO A 168 -14.61 31.46 -15.79
CA PRO A 168 -14.43 32.86 -16.19
C PRO A 168 -15.43 33.81 -15.49
N ASN A 169 -16.58 33.30 -15.05
CA ASN A 169 -17.63 34.12 -14.43
C ASN A 169 -17.43 34.36 -12.93
N VAL A 170 -16.33 33.86 -12.36
CA VAL A 170 -16.02 33.97 -10.94
C VAL A 170 -15.06 35.12 -10.71
N ASP A 171 -15.38 35.97 -9.74
CA ASP A 171 -14.55 37.11 -9.40
C ASP A 171 -13.21 36.70 -8.75
N LYS A 172 -12.28 37.65 -8.72
CA LYS A 172 -10.93 37.46 -8.18
C LYS A 172 -10.92 37.03 -6.70
N SER A 173 -11.82 37.55 -5.88
CA SER A 173 -11.89 37.21 -4.45
C SER A 173 -12.26 35.76 -4.26
N THR A 174 -13.28 35.29 -5.00
CA THR A 174 -13.73 33.90 -4.95
C THR A 174 -12.65 32.94 -5.49
N LYS A 175 -11.91 33.33 -6.55
CA LYS A 175 -10.74 32.55 -7.01
C LYS A 175 -9.63 32.50 -5.96
N MET A 176 -9.39 33.60 -5.25
CA MET A 176 -8.42 33.65 -4.16
C MET A 176 -8.81 32.72 -3.01
N GLU A 177 -10.09 32.71 -2.62
CA GLU A 177 -10.61 31.80 -1.60
C GLU A 177 -10.43 30.32 -2.00
N ALA A 178 -10.76 29.96 -3.24
CA ALA A 178 -10.52 28.62 -3.76
C ALA A 178 -9.03 28.24 -3.72
N ASN A 179 -8.13 29.19 -4.03
CA ASN A 179 -6.69 28.94 -3.94
C ASN A 179 -6.21 28.76 -2.48
N GLN A 180 -6.76 29.52 -1.54
CA GLN A 180 -6.46 29.32 -0.11
C GLN A 180 -6.96 27.95 0.39
N ASN A 181 -8.14 27.51 -0.05
CA ASN A 181 -8.62 26.16 0.24
C ASN A 181 -7.66 25.09 -0.30
N LEU A 182 -7.11 25.27 -1.52
CA LEU A 182 -6.08 24.37 -2.05
C LEU A 182 -4.82 24.35 -1.17
N LYS A 183 -4.37 25.49 -0.63
CA LYS A 183 -3.22 25.53 0.30
C LYS A 183 -3.49 24.73 1.58
N VAL A 184 -4.71 24.78 2.11
CA VAL A 184 -5.11 23.95 3.26
C VAL A 184 -5.09 22.47 2.87
N LEU A 185 -5.71 22.10 1.75
CA LEU A 185 -5.73 20.73 1.25
C LEU A 185 -4.31 20.19 0.95
N ASN A 186 -3.37 21.04 0.52
CA ASN A 186 -1.97 20.66 0.33
C ASN A 186 -1.28 20.32 1.65
N THR A 187 -1.67 20.98 2.74
CA THR A 187 -1.15 20.68 4.08
C THR A 187 -1.65 19.31 4.54
N ASP A 188 -2.93 19.00 4.31
CA ASP A 188 -3.50 17.69 4.58
C ASP A 188 -2.88 16.60 3.68
N LEU A 189 -2.68 16.90 2.39
CA LEU A 189 -1.98 16.02 1.45
C LEU A 189 -0.60 15.65 1.97
N LYS A 190 0.18 16.64 2.43
CA LYS A 190 1.52 16.40 2.98
C LYS A 190 1.47 15.47 4.19
N ARG A 191 0.51 15.66 5.10
CA ARG A 191 0.31 14.80 6.27
C ARG A 191 -0.03 13.36 5.88
N ILE A 192 -0.85 13.18 4.86
CA ILE A 192 -1.32 11.86 4.42
C ILE A 192 -0.24 11.14 3.58
N ALA A 193 0.44 11.87 2.71
CA ALA A 193 1.43 11.33 1.77
C ALA A 193 2.75 10.93 2.44
N ILE A 194 3.10 11.54 3.58
CA ILE A 194 4.37 11.30 4.27
C ILE A 194 4.10 10.61 5.61
N THR A 195 4.64 9.40 5.78
CA THR A 195 4.53 8.66 7.04
C THR A 195 5.51 9.26 8.06
N PRO A 196 5.10 9.58 9.31
CA PRO A 196 6.04 9.98 10.35
C PRO A 196 7.06 8.86 10.57
N SER A 197 8.36 9.18 10.55
CA SER A 197 9.39 8.22 10.97
C SER A 197 9.12 7.84 12.42
N LYS A 198 8.88 6.55 12.69
CA LYS A 198 8.91 6.00 14.05
C LYS A 198 10.34 5.88 14.54
#